data_AF-A0A968HV59-F1
#
_entry.id   AF-A0A968HV59-F1
#
_cell.length_a   1.000
_cell.length_b   1.000
_cell.length_c   1.000
_cell.angle_alpha   90.00
_cell.angle_beta   90.00
_cell.angle_gamma   90.00
#
_symmetry.space_group_name_H-M   'P 1'
#
loop_
_entity.id
_entity.type
_entity.pdbx_description
1 polymer ?
#
loop_
_entity_poly.entity_id
_entity_poly.type
_entity_poly.pdbx_seq_one_letter_code
_entity_poly.pdbx_strand_id
1 'polypeptide(L)'
;MTVTRQQVIACARGYLGTPYHHQGRLKGVGVDCIGLAIAVAADLGLVVAAQYPIDYGRDPDGSLPATLDRDCTLLADATYQEADLLLIRNLKGPPRHCGLVGLLNGEFTLIHAWDKRGMVVEHDLTEWWQQRIVSVYQLPGIEQ
;
A
#
# COMPACT_ATOMS: atom_id res chain seq x y z
N MET A 1 8.57 11.72 14.31
CA MET A 1 7.59 12.56 13.60
C MET A 1 6.32 11.74 13.46
N THR A 2 5.16 12.35 13.65
CA THR A 2 3.87 11.69 13.47
C THR A 2 3.10 12.39 12.36
N VAL A 3 2.21 11.66 11.68
CA VAL A 3 1.35 12.19 10.63
C VAL A 3 -0.09 11.73 10.82
N THR A 4 -1.04 12.53 10.33
CA THR A 4 -2.45 12.17 10.35
C THR A 4 -2.79 11.20 9.22
N ARG A 5 -3.85 10.41 9.39
CA ARG A 5 -4.42 9.56 8.32
C ARG A 5 -4.73 10.36 7.05
N GLN A 6 -5.25 11.58 7.21
CA GLN A 6 -5.55 12.47 6.10
C GLN A 6 -4.28 12.86 5.31
N GLN A 7 -3.15 13.07 5.97
CA GLN A 7 -1.88 13.35 5.30
C GLN A 7 -1.38 12.14 4.50
N VAL A 8 -1.55 10.92 5.04
CA VAL A 8 -1.22 9.68 4.34
C VAL A 8 -2.03 9.55 3.05
N ILE A 9 -3.35 9.74 3.13
CA ILE A 9 -4.23 9.63 1.96
C ILE A 9 -4.02 10.75 0.96
N ALA A 10 -3.83 12.00 1.42
CA ALA A 10 -3.50 13.10 0.52
C ALA A 10 -2.19 12.82 -0.25
N CYS A 11 -1.17 12.29 0.44
CA CYS A 11 0.09 11.91 -0.18
C CYS A 11 -0.11 10.76 -1.19
N ALA A 12 -0.81 9.69 -0.80
CA ALA A 12 -1.12 8.55 -1.66
C ALA A 12 -1.92 8.94 -2.91
N ARG A 13 -2.92 9.82 -2.79
CA ARG A 13 -3.68 10.35 -3.94
C ARG A 13 -2.82 11.18 -4.88
N GLY A 14 -1.77 11.81 -4.38
CA GLY A 14 -0.75 12.48 -5.21
C GLY A 14 0.02 11.54 -6.13
N TYR A 15 -0.04 10.22 -5.91
CA TYR A 15 0.55 9.21 -6.80
C TYR A 15 -0.39 8.73 -7.91
N LEU A 16 -1.69 9.08 -7.89
CA LEU A 16 -2.64 8.61 -8.91
C LEU A 16 -2.14 8.90 -10.33
N GLY A 17 -2.23 7.90 -11.20
CA GLY A 17 -1.71 7.95 -12.57
C GLY A 17 -0.20 7.71 -12.71
N THR A 18 0.55 7.58 -11.61
CA THR A 18 1.98 7.17 -11.67
C THR A 18 2.08 5.79 -12.32
N PRO A 19 2.95 5.59 -13.34
CA PRO A 19 3.08 4.30 -14.01
C PRO A 19 3.46 3.16 -13.07
N TYR A 20 3.05 1.94 -13.40
CA TYR A 20 3.50 0.74 -12.70
C TYR A 20 4.88 0.34 -13.21
N HIS A 21 5.91 0.43 -12.36
CA HIS A 21 7.23 -0.13 -12.62
C HIS A 21 7.64 -1.02 -11.46
N HIS A 22 7.98 -2.28 -11.77
CA HIS A 22 8.53 -3.21 -10.77
C HIS A 22 9.74 -2.57 -10.09
N GLN A 23 9.78 -2.60 -8.77
CA GLN A 23 10.79 -1.94 -7.91
C GLN A 23 10.81 -0.41 -7.99
N GLY A 24 9.84 0.20 -8.65
CA GLY A 24 9.69 1.64 -8.72
C GLY A 24 9.24 2.23 -7.38
N ARG A 25 9.72 3.45 -7.09
CA ARG A 25 9.38 4.22 -5.87
C ARG A 25 9.27 5.72 -6.12
N LEU A 26 9.06 6.15 -7.36
CA LEU A 26 9.12 7.55 -7.74
C LEU A 26 7.80 8.03 -8.34
N LYS A 27 7.19 9.03 -7.70
CA LYS A 27 5.95 9.69 -8.13
C LYS A 27 6.07 10.19 -9.57
N GLY A 28 5.04 9.94 -10.39
CA GLY A 28 4.98 10.32 -11.80
C GLY A 28 5.90 9.54 -12.74
N VAL A 29 6.87 8.77 -12.21
CA VAL A 29 7.84 8.01 -13.02
C VAL A 29 7.54 6.52 -12.98
N GLY A 30 7.33 5.96 -11.79
CA GLY A 30 7.14 4.52 -11.64
C GLY A 30 7.09 4.07 -10.18
N VAL A 31 6.04 3.33 -9.83
CA VAL A 31 5.93 2.61 -8.54
C VAL A 31 5.40 1.20 -8.73
N ASP A 32 5.70 0.28 -7.81
CA ASP A 32 4.94 -0.98 -7.68
C ASP A 32 4.06 -0.96 -6.42
N CYS A 33 3.43 -2.09 -6.09
CA CYS A 33 2.45 -2.16 -5.00
C CYS A 33 3.04 -1.76 -3.65
N ILE A 34 4.14 -2.40 -3.23
CA ILE A 34 4.81 -2.08 -1.96
C ILE A 34 5.62 -0.78 -2.07
N GLY A 35 6.17 -0.50 -3.24
CA GLY A 35 6.89 0.72 -3.57
C GLY A 35 6.03 1.96 -3.39
N LEU A 36 4.73 1.89 -3.67
CA LEU A 36 3.79 2.98 -3.35
C LEU A 36 3.73 3.24 -1.84
N ALA A 37 3.56 2.21 -1.01
CA ALA A 37 3.49 2.37 0.44
C ALA A 37 4.81 2.92 1.02
N ILE A 38 5.95 2.41 0.55
CA ILE A 38 7.30 2.89 0.92
C ILE A 38 7.48 4.36 0.50
N ALA A 39 7.10 4.70 -0.74
CA ALA A 39 7.27 6.05 -1.27
C ALA A 39 6.37 7.06 -0.54
N VAL A 40 5.14 6.69 -0.20
CA VAL A 40 4.25 7.52 0.64
C VAL A 40 4.85 7.73 2.03
N ALA A 41 5.32 6.67 2.69
CA ALA A 41 5.95 6.80 4.00
C ALA A 41 7.24 7.65 3.94
N ALA A 42 8.02 7.55 2.87
CA ALA A 42 9.24 8.33 2.68
C ALA A 42 8.95 9.81 2.38
N ASP A 43 7.96 10.11 1.52
CA ASP A 43 7.52 11.48 1.24
C ASP A 43 7.01 12.20 2.49
N LEU A 44 6.50 11.44 3.46
CA LEU A 44 6.03 11.93 4.76
C LEU A 44 7.13 11.96 5.84
N GLY A 45 8.36 11.54 5.52
CA GLY A 45 9.48 11.51 6.45
C GLY A 45 9.38 10.45 7.54
N LEU A 46 8.56 9.41 7.34
CA LEU A 46 8.35 8.32 8.30
C LEU A 46 9.41 7.23 8.18
N VAL A 47 9.94 7.04 6.96
CA VAL A 47 10.98 6.06 6.64
C VAL A 47 11.98 6.65 5.65
N VAL A 48 13.14 6.00 5.48
CA VAL A 48 14.11 6.35 4.43
C VAL A 48 13.98 5.34 3.30
N ALA A 49 13.47 5.75 2.13
CA ALA A 49 13.21 4.83 1.00
C ALA A 49 14.43 3.99 0.57
N ALA A 50 15.66 4.52 0.74
CA ALA A 50 16.91 3.82 0.41
C ALA A 50 17.22 2.64 1.34
N GLN A 51 16.58 2.54 2.51
CA GLN A 51 16.73 1.40 3.43
C GLN A 51 16.01 0.15 2.94
N TYR A 52 15.10 0.30 1.98
CA TYR A 52 14.39 -0.82 1.38
C TYR A 52 15.18 -1.30 0.17
N PRO A 53 15.73 -2.52 0.15
CA PRO A 53 16.42 -3.01 -1.03
C PRO A 53 15.44 -3.20 -2.21
N ILE A 54 15.94 -3.08 -3.43
CA ILE A 54 15.20 -3.32 -4.69
C ILE A 54 15.54 -4.71 -5.26
N ASP A 55 15.78 -5.68 -4.38
CA ASP A 55 16.25 -7.03 -4.73
C ASP A 55 15.13 -8.08 -4.73
N TYR A 56 13.90 -7.69 -4.41
CA TYR A 56 12.75 -8.60 -4.49
C TYR A 56 12.35 -8.89 -5.94
N GLY A 57 12.20 -10.18 -6.24
CA GLY A 57 11.83 -10.68 -7.56
C GLY A 57 10.44 -10.22 -8.00
N ARG A 58 10.19 -10.30 -9.31
CA ARG A 58 8.83 -10.10 -9.88
C ARG A 58 7.90 -11.25 -9.51
N ASP A 59 8.47 -12.44 -9.35
CA ASP A 59 7.77 -13.60 -8.85
C ASP A 59 7.75 -13.57 -7.31
N PRO A 60 6.60 -13.89 -6.68
CA PRO A 60 6.46 -13.83 -5.24
C PRO A 60 7.33 -14.91 -4.59
N ASP A 61 8.33 -14.46 -3.84
CA ASP A 61 9.13 -15.30 -2.94
C ASP A 61 8.47 -15.43 -1.54
N GLY A 62 7.36 -14.73 -1.32
CA GLY A 62 6.65 -14.69 -0.03
C GLY A 62 7.23 -13.70 0.98
N SER A 63 8.14 -12.80 0.56
CA SER A 63 8.78 -11.82 1.44
C SER A 63 7.90 -10.62 1.81
N LEU A 64 6.83 -10.35 1.05
CA LEU A 64 5.96 -9.19 1.29
C LEU A 64 5.32 -9.21 2.69
N PRO A 65 4.66 -10.30 3.15
CA PRO A 65 4.17 -10.39 4.53
C PRO A 65 5.26 -10.10 5.57
N ALA A 66 6.43 -10.74 5.45
CA ALA A 66 7.53 -10.54 6.40
C ALA A 66 8.07 -9.10 6.40
N THR A 67 8.04 -8.41 5.26
CA THR A 67 8.40 -6.99 5.16
C THR A 67 7.39 -6.11 5.89
N LEU A 68 6.09 -6.38 5.69
CA LEU A 68 5.02 -5.65 6.39
C LEU A 68 5.04 -5.90 7.89
N ASP A 69 5.24 -7.14 8.32
CA ASP A 69 5.33 -7.50 9.75
C ASP A 69 6.51 -6.83 10.45
N ARG A 70 7.61 -6.58 9.72
CA ARG A 70 8.80 -5.91 10.26
C ARG A 70 8.62 -4.39 10.36
N ASP A 71 8.06 -3.77 9.32
CA ASP A 71 8.12 -2.32 9.14
C ASP A 71 6.80 -1.61 9.43
N CYS A 72 5.69 -2.35 9.57
CA CYS A 72 4.36 -1.85 9.88
C CYS A 72 3.82 -2.49 11.17
N THR A 73 2.76 -1.92 11.72
CA THR A 73 2.04 -2.51 12.86
C THR A 73 0.88 -3.35 12.35
N LEU A 74 0.89 -4.65 12.61
CA LEU A 74 -0.24 -5.54 12.31
C LEU A 74 -1.43 -5.19 13.22
N LEU A 75 -2.58 -4.89 12.63
CA LEU A 75 -3.83 -4.60 13.35
C LEU A 75 -4.68 -5.87 13.47
N ALA A 76 -4.39 -6.67 14.50
CA ALA A 76 -5.14 -7.91 14.76
C ALA A 76 -6.62 -7.61 15.05
N ASP A 77 -7.52 -8.41 14.46
CA ASP A 77 -8.98 -8.35 14.64
C ASP A 77 -9.65 -6.99 14.32
N ALA A 78 -8.93 -6.08 13.68
CA ALA A 78 -9.45 -4.77 13.30
C ALA A 78 -10.26 -4.83 11.99
N THR A 79 -11.42 -4.16 11.98
CA THR A 79 -11.96 -3.61 10.73
C THR A 79 -10.99 -2.55 10.22
N TYR A 80 -10.63 -2.60 8.93
CA TYR A 80 -9.78 -1.58 8.32
C TYR A 80 -10.46 -0.21 8.35
N GLN A 81 -9.66 0.84 8.42
CA GLN A 81 -10.09 2.23 8.32
C GLN A 81 -9.22 3.01 7.31
N GLU A 82 -9.56 4.28 7.09
CA GLU A 82 -8.78 5.14 6.20
C GLU A 82 -7.28 5.18 6.61
N ALA A 83 -6.40 5.14 5.61
CA ALA A 83 -4.94 5.06 5.71
C ALA A 83 -4.34 3.72 6.16
N ASP A 84 -5.16 2.71 6.48
CA ASP A 84 -4.63 1.37 6.72
C ASP A 84 -4.09 0.76 5.41
N LEU A 85 -3.03 -0.04 5.53
CA LEU A 85 -2.42 -0.79 4.46
C LEU A 85 -2.96 -2.22 4.44
N LEU A 86 -3.64 -2.60 3.37
CA LEU A 86 -4.18 -3.94 3.19
C LEU A 86 -3.15 -4.83 2.51
N LEU A 87 -2.91 -6.02 3.07
CA LEU A 87 -2.29 -7.14 2.36
C LEU A 87 -3.40 -7.95 1.67
N ILE A 88 -3.29 -8.12 0.36
CA ILE A 88 -4.34 -8.70 -0.48
C ILE A 88 -3.79 -9.93 -1.23
N ARG A 89 -4.56 -11.02 -1.17
CA ARG A 89 -4.27 -12.23 -1.93
C ARG A 89 -4.63 -12.10 -3.39
N ASN A 90 -3.81 -12.69 -4.25
CA ASN A 90 -4.17 -12.86 -5.66
C ASN A 90 -5.22 -13.96 -5.82
N LEU A 91 -5.79 -14.04 -7.03
CA LEU A 91 -6.67 -15.15 -7.42
C LEU A 91 -5.98 -16.52 -7.37
N LYS A 92 -4.65 -16.55 -7.57
CA LYS A 92 -3.82 -17.77 -7.52
C LYS A 92 -2.48 -17.43 -6.87
N GLY A 93 -2.03 -18.29 -5.95
CA GLY A 93 -0.73 -18.16 -5.27
C GLY A 93 -0.75 -17.30 -4.00
N PRO A 94 0.41 -17.11 -3.34
CA PRO A 94 0.53 -16.39 -2.08
C PRO A 94 0.11 -14.90 -2.22
N PRO A 95 -0.23 -14.23 -1.11
CA PRO A 95 -0.52 -12.80 -1.13
C PRO A 95 0.69 -11.99 -1.56
N ARG A 96 0.48 -11.08 -2.53
CA ARG A 96 1.56 -10.30 -3.16
C ARG A 96 1.15 -8.87 -3.51
N HIS A 97 -0.07 -8.49 -3.17
CA HIS A 97 -0.61 -7.19 -3.52
C HIS A 97 -0.89 -6.42 -2.24
N CYS A 98 -0.64 -5.13 -2.24
CA CYS A 98 -1.04 -4.26 -1.15
C CYS A 98 -1.56 -2.92 -1.67
N GLY A 99 -2.31 -2.23 -0.83
CA GLY A 99 -2.89 -0.94 -1.13
C GLY A 99 -3.40 -0.24 0.11
N LEU A 100 -3.48 1.09 0.05
CA LEU A 100 -3.96 1.92 1.14
C LEU A 100 -5.48 2.08 1.04
N VAL A 101 -6.16 2.01 2.17
CA VAL A 101 -7.60 2.27 2.26
C VAL A 101 -7.86 3.77 2.19
N GLY A 102 -8.59 4.23 1.19
CA GLY A 102 -9.15 5.57 1.16
C GLY A 102 -10.60 5.58 1.65
N LEU A 103 -11.14 6.77 1.90
CA LEU A 103 -12.56 6.99 2.13
C LEU A 103 -13.04 8.11 1.20
N LEU A 104 -14.11 7.88 0.43
CA LEU A 104 -14.76 8.87 -0.41
C LEU A 104 -16.27 8.77 -0.21
N ASN A 105 -16.90 9.90 0.16
CA ASN A 105 -18.35 9.98 0.38
C ASN A 105 -18.92 8.93 1.36
N GLY A 106 -18.11 8.53 2.36
CA GLY A 106 -18.50 7.51 3.34
C GLY A 106 -18.26 6.06 2.91
N GLU A 107 -17.76 5.84 1.68
CA GLU A 107 -17.46 4.52 1.13
C GLU A 107 -15.95 4.28 1.06
N PHE A 108 -15.53 3.05 1.37
CA PHE A 108 -14.12 2.68 1.33
C PHE A 108 -13.62 2.49 -0.10
N THR A 109 -12.43 3.00 -0.37
CA THR A 109 -11.71 2.87 -1.64
C THR A 109 -10.36 2.18 -1.43
N LEU A 110 -9.79 1.68 -2.52
CA LEU A 110 -8.45 1.09 -2.54
C LEU A 110 -7.53 1.93 -3.42
N ILE A 111 -6.49 2.51 -2.83
CA ILE A 111 -5.41 3.20 -3.54
C ILE A 111 -4.23 2.23 -3.67
N HIS A 112 -3.89 1.85 -4.90
CA HIS A 112 -2.84 0.86 -5.15
C HIS A 112 -2.18 1.03 -6.51
N ALA A 113 -0.91 0.62 -6.62
CA ALA A 113 -0.23 0.46 -7.90
C ALA A 113 -0.64 -0.89 -8.51
N TRP A 114 -1.35 -0.87 -9.63
CA TRP A 114 -1.96 -2.07 -10.19
C TRP A 114 -1.32 -2.45 -11.52
N ASP A 115 -0.63 -3.60 -11.56
CA ASP A 115 0.05 -4.13 -12.74
C ASP A 115 -0.88 -4.26 -13.97
N LYS A 116 -2.11 -4.75 -13.77
CA LYS A 116 -3.09 -4.92 -14.86
C LYS A 116 -3.58 -3.61 -15.44
N ARG A 117 -3.58 -2.55 -14.63
CA ARG A 117 -3.95 -1.21 -15.07
C ARG A 117 -2.75 -0.39 -15.52
N GLY A 118 -1.54 -0.82 -15.18
CA GLY A 118 -0.28 -0.19 -15.56
C GLY A 118 0.03 1.10 -14.81
N MET A 119 -0.69 1.41 -13.73
CA MET A 119 -0.53 2.66 -12.96
C MET A 119 -1.13 2.57 -11.56
N VAL A 120 -0.88 3.60 -10.75
CA VAL A 120 -1.58 3.84 -9.48
C VAL A 120 -3.01 4.29 -9.76
N VAL A 121 -3.96 3.65 -9.12
CA VAL A 121 -5.39 3.97 -9.21
C VAL A 121 -6.04 3.99 -7.84
N GLU A 122 -7.18 4.66 -7.78
CA GLU A 122 -8.15 4.59 -6.69
C GLU A 122 -9.48 4.11 -7.27
N HIS A 123 -10.08 3.10 -6.65
CA HIS A 123 -11.40 2.59 -7.01
C HIS A 123 -12.11 2.07 -5.76
N ASP A 124 -13.41 1.79 -5.86
CA ASP A 124 -14.20 1.26 -4.75
C ASP A 124 -13.60 -0.03 -4.19
N LEU A 125 -13.54 -0.17 -2.87
CA LEU A 125 -13.14 -1.42 -2.21
C LEU A 125 -14.31 -2.39 -2.22
N THR A 126 -14.69 -2.88 -3.42
CA THR A 126 -15.82 -3.79 -3.62
C THR A 126 -15.68 -5.08 -2.81
N GLU A 127 -16.77 -5.82 -2.62
CA GLU A 127 -16.77 -7.11 -1.92
C GLU A 127 -15.74 -8.10 -2.49
N TRP A 128 -15.49 -8.06 -3.81
CA TRP A 128 -14.46 -8.87 -4.46
C TRP A 128 -13.07 -8.58 -3.87
N TRP A 129 -12.72 -7.33 -3.63
CA TRP A 129 -11.44 -6.97 -3.01
C TRP A 129 -11.43 -7.30 -1.51
N GLN A 130 -12.54 -7.05 -0.81
CA GLN A 130 -12.68 -7.31 0.62
C GLN A 130 -12.44 -8.79 0.98
N GLN A 131 -13.04 -9.73 0.23
CA GLN A 131 -12.88 -11.17 0.44
C GLN A 131 -11.44 -11.69 0.18
N ARG A 132 -10.54 -10.82 -0.30
CA ARG A 132 -9.14 -11.13 -0.59
C ARG A 132 -8.17 -10.47 0.38
N ILE A 133 -8.66 -9.67 1.33
CA ILE A 133 -7.84 -9.12 2.40
C ILE A 133 -7.33 -10.27 3.27
N VAL A 134 -6.03 -10.31 3.48
CA VAL A 134 -5.34 -11.30 4.33
C VAL A 134 -5.00 -10.69 5.68
N SER A 135 -4.55 -9.44 5.69
CA SER A 135 -4.14 -8.74 6.90
C SER A 135 -4.27 -7.23 6.71
N VAL A 136 -4.43 -6.52 7.82
CA VAL A 136 -4.53 -5.05 7.88
C VAL A 136 -3.34 -4.54 8.69
N TYR A 137 -2.63 -3.56 8.14
CA TYR A 137 -1.44 -2.97 8.73
C TYR A 137 -1.60 -1.46 8.88
N GLN A 138 -0.94 -0.89 9.88
CA GLN A 138 -0.73 0.55 9.98
C GLN A 138 0.71 0.89 9.58
N LEU A 139 0.89 1.88 8.71
CA LEU A 139 2.21 2.44 8.42
C LEU A 139 2.81 3.07 9.70
N PRO A 140 4.15 3.08 9.85
CA PRO A 140 4.79 3.64 11.03
C PRO A 140 4.49 5.14 11.16
N GLY A 141 4.28 5.61 12.39
CA GLY A 141 4.16 7.04 12.70
C GLY A 141 2.81 7.68 12.36
N ILE A 142 1.77 6.91 12.06
CA ILE A 142 0.39 7.42 11.99
C ILE A 142 -0.12 7.73 13.42
N GLU A 143 -0.71 8.90 13.62
CA GLU A 143 -1.37 9.28 14.87
C GLU A 143 -2.60 8.39 15.13
N GLN A 144 -2.80 7.98 16.39
CA GLN A 144 -3.92 7.11 16.77
C GLN A 144 -5.26 7.81 16.64
#